data_AF-A0A423UBP5-F1
#
_entry.id   AF-A0A423UBP5-F1
#
_cell.length_a   1.000
_cell.length_b   1.000
_cell.length_c   1.000
_cell.angle_alpha   90.00
_cell.angle_beta   90.00
_cell.angle_gamma   90.00
#
_symmetry.space_group_name_H-M   'P 1'
#
loop_
_entity.id
_entity.type
_entity.pdbx_description
1 polymer ?
#
loop_
_entity_poly.entity_id
_entity_poly.type
_entity_poly.pdbx_seq_one_letter_code
_entity_poly.pdbx_strand_id
1 'polypeptide(L)'
;MSKSMAARYASQVAINKAQILAKEGDYSAAKNILYDNLQFCILNVPEYYPEAAAEHAYTCFLDRDYDSALLWSEKAFARYYFSGDLRGMQTCREIAAASLNESGHVASGDAVAALIHEDPLGCDDFGGQ
;
A
#
# COMPACT_ATOMS: atom_id res chain seq x y z
N MET A 1 19.30 -22.76 -5.13
CA MET A 1 18.31 -21.67 -5.35
C MET A 1 18.99 -20.35 -5.04
N SER A 2 18.93 -19.35 -5.93
CA SER A 2 19.52 -18.04 -5.62
C SER A 2 18.77 -17.43 -4.44
N LYS A 3 19.48 -16.80 -3.50
CA LYS A 3 18.91 -16.24 -2.26
C LYS A 3 17.70 -15.32 -2.52
N SER A 4 17.69 -14.65 -3.68
CA SER A 4 16.57 -13.80 -4.14
C SER A 4 15.25 -14.57 -4.31
N MET A 5 15.24 -15.75 -4.94
CA MET A 5 13.98 -16.48 -5.20
C MET A 5 13.28 -16.97 -3.93
N ALA A 6 14.05 -17.45 -2.96
CA ALA A 6 13.51 -17.89 -1.68
C ALA A 6 12.91 -16.72 -0.89
N ALA A 7 13.57 -15.56 -0.92
CA ALA A 7 13.08 -14.36 -0.25
C ALA A 7 11.82 -13.79 -0.90
N ARG A 8 11.72 -13.81 -2.24
CA ARG A 8 10.48 -13.43 -2.94
C ARG A 8 9.31 -14.32 -2.53
N TYR A 9 9.53 -15.63 -2.49
CA TYR A 9 8.51 -16.58 -2.05
C TYR A 9 8.10 -16.34 -0.60
N ALA A 10 9.05 -16.05 0.30
CA ALA A 10 8.75 -15.73 1.69
C ALA A 10 7.86 -14.48 1.82
N SER A 11 8.14 -13.42 1.04
CA SER A 11 7.29 -12.22 1.02
C SER A 11 5.87 -12.53 0.56
N GLN A 12 5.71 -13.30 -0.53
CA GLN A 12 4.38 -13.67 -1.01
C GLN A 12 3.60 -14.50 0.01
N VAL A 13 4.26 -15.42 0.71
CA VAL A 13 3.63 -16.20 1.78
C VAL A 13 3.15 -15.30 2.92
N ALA A 14 3.95 -14.28 3.29
CA ALA A 14 3.56 -13.32 4.32
C ALA A 14 2.34 -12.49 3.88
N ILE A 15 2.33 -11.97 2.65
CA ILE A 15 1.20 -11.23 2.08
C ILE A 15 -0.06 -12.09 2.07
N ASN A 16 0.00 -13.31 1.53
CA ASN A 16 -1.16 -14.19 1.45
C ASN A 16 -1.72 -14.52 2.85
N LYS A 17 -0.84 -14.73 3.83
CA LYS A 17 -1.25 -14.98 5.21
C LYS A 17 -1.96 -13.76 5.81
N ALA A 18 -1.44 -12.56 5.59
CA ALA A 18 -2.06 -11.33 6.06
C ALA A 18 -3.43 -11.10 5.41
N GLN A 19 -3.58 -11.37 4.10
CA GLN A 19 -4.86 -11.27 3.40
C GLN A 19 -5.92 -12.23 3.97
N ILE A 20 -5.53 -13.45 4.37
CA ILE A 20 -6.44 -14.40 5.03
C ILE A 20 -6.90 -13.83 6.38
N LEU A 21 -5.98 -13.33 7.21
CA LEU A 21 -6.30 -12.74 8.51
C LEU A 21 -7.20 -11.51 8.38
N ALA A 22 -6.90 -10.62 7.43
CA ALA A 22 -7.72 -9.46 7.14
C ALA A 22 -9.14 -9.87 6.71
N LYS A 23 -9.28 -10.92 5.90
CA LYS A 23 -10.59 -11.46 5.52
C LYS A 23 -11.37 -12.03 6.71
N GLU A 24 -10.67 -12.55 7.71
CA GLU A 24 -11.24 -13.03 8.97
C GLU A 24 -11.54 -11.90 9.98
N GLY A 25 -11.17 -10.65 9.66
CA GLY A 25 -11.34 -9.48 10.51
C GLY A 25 -10.22 -9.28 11.54
N ASP A 26 -9.16 -10.08 11.50
CA ASP A 26 -7.98 -9.92 12.35
C ASP A 26 -6.96 -8.96 11.70
N TYR A 27 -7.35 -7.68 11.64
CA TYR A 27 -6.54 -6.64 11.01
C TYR A 27 -5.25 -6.36 11.79
N SER A 28 -5.28 -6.46 13.12
CA SER A 28 -4.10 -6.26 13.95
C SER A 28 -2.99 -7.28 13.64
N ALA A 29 -3.33 -8.57 13.56
CA ALA A 29 -2.37 -9.59 13.17
C ALA A 29 -1.89 -9.43 11.72
N ALA A 30 -2.81 -9.08 10.80
CA ALA A 30 -2.47 -8.83 9.40
C ALA A 30 -1.47 -7.67 9.26
N LYS A 31 -1.70 -6.53 9.94
CA LYS A 31 -0.78 -5.38 9.96
C LYS A 31 0.60 -5.78 10.47
N ASN A 32 0.68 -6.50 11.59
CA ASN A 32 1.96 -6.94 12.14
C ASN A 32 2.77 -7.80 11.17
N ILE A 33 2.12 -8.77 10.50
CA ILE A 33 2.79 -9.61 9.49
C ILE A 33 3.30 -8.79 8.32
N LEU A 34 2.48 -7.85 7.83
CA LEU A 34 2.85 -7.00 6.70
C LEU A 34 3.96 -6.02 7.08
N TYR A 35 3.95 -5.48 8.30
CA TYR A 35 5.01 -4.60 8.80
C TYR A 35 6.35 -5.33 8.94
N ASP A 36 6.35 -6.54 9.49
CA ASP A 36 7.55 -7.38 9.55
C ASP A 36 8.04 -7.72 8.14
N ASN A 37 7.11 -8.00 7.23
CA ASN A 37 7.43 -8.27 5.83
C ASN A 37 8.03 -7.04 5.11
N LEU A 38 7.57 -5.82 5.43
CA LEU A 38 8.16 -4.59 4.91
C LEU A 38 9.64 -4.48 5.28
N GLN A 39 9.98 -4.73 6.56
CA GLN A 39 11.38 -4.73 7.00
C GLN A 39 12.19 -5.83 6.31
N PHE A 40 11.59 -7.01 6.14
CA PHE A 40 12.22 -8.11 5.40
C PHE A 40 12.50 -7.74 3.94
N CYS A 41 11.53 -7.14 3.23
CA CYS A 41 11.67 -6.72 1.84
C CYS A 41 12.79 -5.69 1.66
N ILE A 42 12.87 -4.67 2.53
CA ILE A 42 13.93 -3.65 2.48
C ILE A 42 15.33 -4.29 2.48
N LEU A 43 15.53 -5.34 3.29
CA LEU A 43 16.84 -5.95 3.47
C LEU A 43 17.16 -7.05 2.44
N ASN A 44 16.15 -7.72 1.89
CA ASN A 44 16.35 -8.96 1.14
C ASN A 44 15.82 -8.93 -0.30
N VAL A 45 14.68 -8.26 -0.53
CA VAL A 45 13.97 -8.20 -1.82
C VAL A 45 13.30 -6.84 -2.03
N PRO A 46 14.08 -5.75 -2.21
CA PRO A 46 13.54 -4.39 -2.27
C PRO A 46 12.49 -4.19 -3.37
N GLU A 47 12.53 -4.99 -4.43
CA GLU A 47 11.56 -4.93 -5.53
C GLU A 47 10.15 -5.41 -5.14
N TYR A 48 9.99 -6.13 -4.02
CA TYR A 48 8.69 -6.53 -3.47
C TYR A 48 8.16 -5.58 -2.38
N TYR A 49 8.97 -4.59 -1.97
CA TYR A 49 8.55 -3.57 -1.03
C TYR A 49 7.23 -2.86 -1.42
N PRO A 50 7.02 -2.38 -2.67
CA PRO A 50 5.81 -1.64 -3.00
C PRO A 50 4.52 -2.45 -2.80
N GLU A 51 4.54 -3.74 -3.14
CA GLU A 51 3.38 -4.64 -2.94
C GLU A 51 3.10 -4.84 -1.45
N ALA A 52 4.12 -5.15 -0.65
CA ALA A 52 3.94 -5.28 0.80
C ALA A 52 3.44 -3.97 1.44
N ALA A 53 3.88 -2.81 0.93
CA ALA A 53 3.47 -1.50 1.45
C ALA A 53 2.02 -1.18 1.10
N ALA A 54 1.58 -1.48 -0.13
CA ALA A 54 0.20 -1.29 -0.56
C ALA A 54 -0.76 -2.22 0.20
N GLU A 55 -0.39 -3.48 0.41
CA GLU A 55 -1.17 -4.43 1.22
C GLU A 55 -1.26 -3.96 2.68
N HIS A 56 -0.17 -3.43 3.24
CA HIS A 56 -0.17 -2.84 4.58
C HIS A 56 -1.09 -1.61 4.64
N ALA A 57 -1.04 -0.73 3.64
CA ALA A 57 -1.90 0.44 3.53
C ALA A 57 -3.38 0.04 3.50
N TYR A 58 -3.75 -0.93 2.66
CA TYR A 58 -5.13 -1.41 2.57
C TYR A 58 -5.60 -2.05 3.87
N THR A 59 -4.73 -2.83 4.53
CA THR A 59 -5.06 -3.42 5.84
C THR A 59 -5.26 -2.35 6.92
N CYS A 60 -4.47 -1.27 6.91
CA CYS A 60 -4.69 -0.12 7.79
C CYS A 60 -6.05 0.54 7.52
N PHE A 61 -6.43 0.71 6.26
CA PHE A 61 -7.74 1.25 5.89
C PHE A 61 -8.88 0.37 6.42
N LEU A 62 -8.79 -0.96 6.28
CA LEU A 62 -9.77 -1.90 6.83
C LEU A 62 -9.89 -1.81 8.36
N ASP A 63 -8.77 -1.56 9.05
CA ASP A 63 -8.70 -1.35 10.50
C ASP A 63 -9.11 0.08 10.93
N ARG A 64 -9.53 0.93 9.99
CA ARG A 64 -9.87 2.36 10.19
C ARG A 64 -8.71 3.22 10.71
N ASP A 65 -7.49 2.74 10.50
CA ASP A 65 -6.25 3.47 10.76
C ASP A 65 -5.90 4.29 9.50
N TYR A 66 -6.73 5.32 9.25
CA TYR A 66 -6.71 6.09 8.00
C TYR A 66 -5.41 6.87 7.81
N ASP A 67 -4.82 7.37 8.89
CA ASP A 67 -3.53 8.07 8.86
C ASP A 67 -2.41 7.15 8.38
N SER A 68 -2.36 5.92 8.90
CA SER A 68 -1.38 4.93 8.45
C SER A 68 -1.67 4.47 7.03
N ALA A 69 -2.95 4.29 6.67
CA ALA A 69 -3.34 3.92 5.31
C ALA A 69 -2.85 4.94 4.28
N LEU A 70 -3.06 6.23 4.54
CA LEU A 70 -2.57 7.32 3.71
C LEU A 70 -1.04 7.27 3.59
N LEU A 71 -0.32 7.29 4.73
CA LEU A 71 1.14 7.25 4.76
C LEU A 71 1.74 6.08 3.96
N TRP A 72 1.19 4.88 4.12
CA TRP A 72 1.72 3.69 3.45
C TRP A 72 1.35 3.64 1.97
N SER A 73 0.17 4.15 1.60
CA SER A 73 -0.22 4.26 0.19
C SER A 73 0.67 5.23 -0.59
N GLU A 74 1.07 6.36 0.01
CA GLU A 74 2.02 7.31 -0.57
C GLU A 74 3.39 6.67 -0.82
N LYS A 75 3.90 5.95 0.19
CA LYS A 75 5.18 5.24 0.09
C LYS A 75 5.16 4.16 -0.98
N ALA A 76 4.05 3.44 -1.12
CA ALA A 76 3.87 2.44 -2.16
C ALA A 76 3.77 3.11 -3.54
N PHE A 77 2.99 4.18 -3.66
CA PHE A 77 2.83 4.94 -4.90
C PHE A 77 4.16 5.44 -5.44
N ALA A 78 4.98 6.10 -4.60
CA ALA A 78 6.27 6.61 -5.02
C ALA A 78 7.16 5.51 -5.62
N ARG A 79 7.08 4.28 -5.08
CA ARG A 79 7.83 3.13 -5.59
C ARG A 79 7.24 2.57 -6.88
N TYR A 80 5.92 2.49 -6.98
CA TYR A 80 5.25 2.07 -8.20
C TYR A 80 5.45 3.06 -9.36
N TYR A 81 5.53 4.36 -9.07
CA TYR A 81 5.92 5.38 -10.04
C TYR A 81 7.29 5.10 -10.66
N PHE A 82 8.31 4.87 -9.83
CA PHE A 82 9.65 4.55 -10.32
C PHE A 82 9.71 3.23 -11.10
N SER A 83 8.85 2.25 -10.81
CA SER A 83 8.80 0.99 -11.56
C SER A 83 7.84 1.00 -12.76
N GLY A 84 7.07 2.08 -12.96
CA GLY A 84 6.08 2.21 -14.03
C GLY A 84 4.84 1.33 -13.85
N ASP A 85 4.49 0.94 -12.62
CA ASP A 85 3.29 0.14 -12.34
C ASP A 85 2.05 1.04 -12.20
N LEU A 86 1.41 1.33 -13.33
CA LEU A 86 0.23 2.19 -13.40
C LEU A 86 -0.93 1.69 -12.54
N ARG A 87 -1.10 0.37 -12.44
CA ARG A 87 -2.20 -0.21 -11.66
C ARG A 87 -1.93 -0.09 -10.17
N GLY A 88 -0.71 -0.40 -9.74
CA GLY A 88 -0.29 -0.19 -8.35
C GLY A 88 -0.45 1.27 -7.92
N MET A 89 -0.07 2.22 -8.79
CA MET A 89 -0.27 3.65 -8.58
C MET A 89 -1.75 4.03 -8.41
N GLN A 90 -2.62 3.58 -9.32
CA GLN A 90 -4.06 3.81 -9.22
C GLN A 90 -4.64 3.28 -7.91
N THR A 91 -4.31 2.04 -7.53
CA THR A 91 -4.80 1.45 -6.28
C THR A 91 -4.33 2.23 -5.04
N CYS A 92 -3.11 2.77 -5.03
CA CYS A 92 -2.66 3.63 -3.94
C CYS A 92 -3.49 4.91 -3.83
N ARG A 93 -3.84 5.54 -4.95
CA ARG A 93 -4.73 6.71 -4.97
C ARG A 93 -6.13 6.39 -4.49
N GLU A 94 -6.68 5.24 -4.87
CA GLU A 94 -7.99 4.77 -4.38
C GLU A 94 -7.99 4.62 -2.86
N ILE A 95 -6.94 4.01 -2.28
CA ILE A 95 -6.78 3.86 -0.82
C ILE A 95 -6.66 5.23 -0.15
N ALA A 96 -5.82 6.13 -0.68
CA ALA A 96 -5.63 7.46 -0.11
C ALA A 96 -6.92 8.31 -0.17
N ALA A 97 -7.59 8.35 -1.33
CA ALA A 97 -8.85 9.06 -1.50
C ALA A 97 -9.93 8.54 -0.55
N ALA A 98 -10.04 7.22 -0.40
CA ALA A 98 -10.98 6.61 0.55
C ALA A 98 -10.61 6.96 2.00
N SER A 99 -9.33 6.89 2.37
CA SER A 99 -8.86 7.20 3.73
C SER A 99 -9.11 8.66 4.10
N LEU A 100 -8.88 9.60 3.18
CA LEU A 100 -9.16 11.02 3.37
C LEU A 100 -10.66 11.29 3.52
N ASN A 101 -11.50 10.63 2.72
CA ASN A 101 -12.95 10.76 2.82
C ASN A 101 -13.49 10.24 4.17
N GLU A 102 -13.07 9.04 4.58
CA GLU A 102 -13.52 8.41 5.83
C GLU A 102 -13.01 9.14 7.09
N SER A 103 -11.88 9.84 7.01
CA SER A 103 -11.35 10.70 8.08
C SER A 103 -11.92 12.12 8.09
N GLY A 104 -12.81 12.46 7.14
CA GLY A 104 -13.50 13.75 7.08
C GLY A 104 -12.78 14.84 6.26
N HIS A 105 -11.64 14.53 5.64
CA HIS A 105 -10.91 15.40 4.72
C HIS A 105 -11.45 15.31 3.29
N VAL A 106 -12.77 15.44 3.13
CA VAL A 106 -13.51 15.17 1.89
C VAL A 106 -12.95 15.93 0.69
N ALA A 107 -12.66 17.23 0.83
CA ALA A 107 -12.12 18.04 -0.26
C ALA A 107 -10.76 17.53 -0.77
N SER A 108 -9.90 17.05 0.13
CA SER A 108 -8.62 16.42 -0.24
C SER A 108 -8.86 15.05 -0.87
N GLY A 109 -9.79 14.25 -0.34
CA GLY A 109 -10.17 12.96 -0.91
C GLY A 109 -10.67 13.08 -2.36
N ASP A 110 -11.54 14.05 -2.63
CA ASP A 110 -12.06 14.35 -3.97
C ASP A 110 -10.95 14.78 -4.94
N ALA A 111 -10.01 15.61 -4.47
CA ALA A 111 -8.85 16.01 -5.27
C ALA A 111 -7.98 14.81 -5.66
N VAL A 112 -7.71 13.89 -4.74
CA VAL A 112 -6.95 12.66 -5.05
C VAL A 112 -7.73 11.75 -6.00
N ALA A 113 -9.05 11.63 -5.81
CA ALA A 113 -9.89 10.84 -6.69
C ALA A 113 -9.89 11.37 -8.14
N ALA A 114 -9.88 12.69 -8.33
CA ALA A 114 -9.79 13.30 -9.67
C ALA A 114 -8.49 12.91 -10.40
N LEU A 115 -7.36 12.85 -9.68
CA LEU A 115 -6.05 12.48 -10.25
C LEU A 115 -6.04 11.07 -10.84
N ILE A 116 -6.90 10.15 -10.39
CA ILE A 116 -7.00 8.79 -10.98
C ILE A 116 -7.35 8.86 -12.48
N HIS A 117 -8.14 9.86 -12.89
CA HIS A 117 -8.56 10.03 -14.28
C HIS A 117 -7.75 11.09 -15.03
N GLU A 118 -7.36 12.16 -14.33
CA GLU A 118 -6.70 13.32 -14.93
C GLU A 118 -5.18 13.13 -15.09
N ASP A 119 -4.58 12.33 -14.21
CA ASP A 119 -3.15 12.03 -14.21
C ASP A 119 -2.89 10.52 -14.11
N PRO A 120 -3.25 9.73 -15.14
CA PRO A 120 -3.06 8.27 -15.11
C PRO A 120 -1.57 7.85 -15.09
N LEU A 121 -0.64 8.77 -15.35
CA LEU A 121 0.80 8.53 -15.35
C LEU A 121 1.46 8.82 -14.00
N GLY A 122 0.74 9.41 -13.05
CA GLY A 122 1.26 9.66 -11.71
C GLY A 122 2.27 10.79 -11.64
N CYS A 123 2.19 11.79 -12.52
CA CYS A 123 3.06 12.96 -12.52
C CYS A 123 2.85 13.85 -11.28
N ASP A 124 1.63 13.88 -10.75
CA ASP A 124 1.26 14.65 -9.56
C ASP A 124 1.28 13.75 -8.32
N ASP A 125 1.90 14.25 -7.25
CA ASP A 125 1.89 13.59 -5.96
C ASP A 125 0.53 13.79 -5.25
N PHE A 126 0.21 12.91 -4.31
CA PHE A 126 -0.93 13.05 -3.40
C PHE A 126 -0.48 12.62 -2.02
N GLY A 127 -0.54 13.52 -1.04
CA GLY A 127 -0.04 13.23 0.31
C GLY A 127 0.67 14.34 1.07
N GLY A 128 0.88 15.50 0.44
CA GLY A 128 1.42 16.67 1.13
C GLY A 128 0.34 17.56 1.72
N GLN A 129 0.08 17.47 3.02
CA GLN A 129 -0.35 18.62 3.84
C GLN A 129 0.81 19.09 4.70
#